data_AF-E6REC4-F1
#
_entry.id   AF-E6REC4-F1
#
_cell.length_a   1.000
_cell.length_b   1.000
_cell.length_c   1.000
_cell.angle_alpha   90.00
_cell.angle_beta   90.00
_cell.angle_gamma   90.00
#
_symmetry.space_group_name_H-M   'P 1'
#
loop_
_entity.id
_entity.type
_entity.pdbx_description
1 polymer ?
#
loop_
_entity_poly.entity_id
_entity_poly.type
_entity_poly.pdbx_seq_one_letter_code
_entity_poly.pdbx_strand_id
1 'polypeptide(L)'
;MEANPCTLTLEDGTHYDLTQLASSKADYVAQVGDTTYSLNVCRSVVGELYKLDDPDQVGGFFRQADGDFSLGKVNTNLTLSPMTNEPMIIMTGGSSCPGNPEQTASTAIRFICSPSDFNAGKPILVASLPPQDPCQFYFEWNTHLACPTNPKRELETSHYYIAFGAILAIIFLTWFGGVTLYNRLHLKRRGLSQFPLPSFHFPSISLPSRNSGEQSGPSWGSWRRRSNRSGGYDRVRAEEHDEEQEGFAARFSLEERVD
;
A
#
# COMPACT_ATOMS: atom_id res chain seq x y z
N MET A 1 -2.09 -0.63 26.64
CA MET A 1 -1.94 0.49 25.69
C MET A 1 -3.20 0.52 24.85
N GLU A 2 -4.07 1.46 25.17
CA GLU A 2 -5.37 1.66 24.52
C GLU A 2 -5.10 2.27 23.13
N ALA A 3 -5.48 1.55 22.08
CA ALA A 3 -5.38 2.08 20.72
C ALA A 3 -6.50 3.13 20.58
N ASN A 4 -6.17 4.40 20.80
CA ASN A 4 -7.11 5.49 20.55
C ASN A 4 -7.32 5.56 19.02
N PRO A 5 -8.52 5.22 18.51
CA PRO A 5 -8.72 5.11 17.07
C PRO A 5 -8.65 6.51 16.44
N CYS A 6 -7.67 6.72 15.57
CA CYS A 6 -7.54 7.96 14.80
C CYS A 6 -8.27 7.90 13.49
N THR A 7 -9.57 7.71 13.65
CA THR A 7 -10.50 7.46 12.57
C THR A 7 -11.69 8.39 12.70
N LEU A 8 -12.20 8.85 11.57
CA LEU A 8 -13.39 9.67 11.49
C LEU A 8 -14.39 9.01 10.54
N THR A 9 -15.59 8.71 11.03
CA THR A 9 -16.71 8.23 10.24
C THR A 9 -17.81 9.28 10.19
N LEU A 10 -18.19 9.70 8.99
CA LEU A 10 -19.30 10.61 8.75
C LEU A 10 -20.62 9.85 8.56
N GLU A 11 -21.75 10.55 8.69
CA GLU A 11 -23.09 9.97 8.51
C GLU A 11 -23.35 9.47 7.07
N ASP A 12 -22.69 10.06 6.08
CA ASP A 12 -22.74 9.66 4.66
C ASP A 12 -22.01 8.33 4.37
N GLY A 13 -21.33 7.76 5.37
CA GLY A 13 -20.52 6.55 5.26
C GLY A 13 -19.09 6.79 4.77
N THR A 14 -18.66 8.04 4.63
CA THR A 14 -17.27 8.40 4.36
C THR A 14 -16.42 8.14 5.60
N HIS A 15 -15.29 7.46 5.42
CA HIS A 15 -14.36 7.08 6.47
C HIS A 15 -12.97 7.64 6.17
N TYR A 16 -12.35 8.25 7.18
CA TYR A 16 -10.96 8.67 7.16
C TYR A 16 -10.20 7.88 8.22
N ASP A 17 -9.08 7.28 7.82
CA ASP A 17 -8.18 6.55 8.73
C ASP A 17 -6.78 7.16 8.67
N LEU A 18 -6.44 7.93 9.69
CA LEU A 18 -5.12 8.55 9.84
C LEU A 18 -4.23 7.77 10.80
N THR A 19 -4.63 6.56 11.21
CA THR A 19 -3.86 5.72 12.15
C THR A 19 -2.46 5.42 11.64
N GLN A 20 -2.27 5.33 10.31
CA GLN A 20 -0.95 5.12 9.71
C GLN A 20 0.00 6.32 9.83
N LEU A 21 -0.52 7.53 10.10
CA LEU A 21 0.31 8.70 10.43
C LEU A 21 0.81 8.67 11.87
N ALA A 22 0.31 7.78 12.73
CA ALA A 22 0.79 7.62 14.10
C ALA A 22 2.12 6.85 14.13
N SER A 23 3.17 7.49 13.63
CA SER A 23 4.51 6.92 13.50
C SER A 23 5.12 6.62 14.87
N SER A 24 5.61 5.40 15.05
CA SER A 24 6.36 4.97 16.25
C SER A 24 7.87 5.02 16.05
N LYS A 25 8.33 5.28 14.82
CA LYS A 25 9.75 5.16 14.44
C LYS A 25 10.45 6.52 14.39
N ALA A 26 9.76 7.53 13.88
CA ALA A 26 10.32 8.85 13.64
C ALA A 26 9.20 9.91 13.64
N ASP A 27 9.55 11.13 14.04
CA ASP A 27 8.67 12.29 13.99
C ASP A 27 8.64 12.91 12.59
N TYR A 28 7.53 13.56 12.28
CA TYR A 28 7.38 14.33 11.05
C TYR A 28 7.92 15.73 11.26
N VAL A 29 8.78 16.15 10.33
CA VAL A 29 9.52 17.40 10.46
C VAL A 29 9.01 18.42 9.45
N ALA A 30 8.60 19.59 9.95
CA ALA A 30 8.34 20.79 9.17
C ALA A 30 9.45 21.82 9.47
N GLN A 31 10.15 22.27 8.44
CA GLN A 31 11.23 23.26 8.58
C GLN A 31 10.77 24.62 8.05
N VAL A 32 10.93 25.67 8.85
CA VAL A 32 10.65 27.05 8.46
C VAL A 32 11.81 27.93 8.91
N GLY A 33 12.59 28.43 7.95
CA GLY A 33 13.85 29.13 8.24
C GLY A 33 14.80 28.23 9.03
N ASP A 34 15.26 28.72 10.18
CA ASP A 34 16.16 27.98 11.07
C ASP A 34 15.41 27.13 12.12
N THR A 35 14.09 27.27 12.23
CA THR A 35 13.28 26.54 13.20
C THR A 35 12.75 25.24 12.62
N THR A 36 12.98 24.16 13.36
CA THR A 36 12.53 22.81 13.00
C THR A 36 11.41 22.39 13.94
N TYR A 37 10.22 22.16 13.40
CA TYR A 37 9.05 21.69 14.11
C TYR A 37 8.92 20.17 13.93
N SER A 38 8.90 19.43 15.05
CA SER A 38 8.72 17.98 15.07
C SER A 38 7.32 17.67 15.58
N LEU A 39 6.58 16.85 14.83
CA LEU A 39 5.16 16.59 15.05
C LEU A 39 4.90 15.09 14.93
N ASN A 40 3.94 14.61 15.72
CA ASN A 40 3.33 13.31 15.54
C ASN A 40 1.80 13.47 15.63
N VAL A 41 1.08 12.56 15.00
CA VAL A 41 -0.39 12.60 14.94
C VAL A 41 -0.89 11.41 15.73
N CYS A 42 -1.89 11.61 16.60
CA CYS A 42 -2.54 10.53 17.35
C CYS A 42 -1.67 9.72 18.32
N ARG A 43 -0.40 10.12 18.45
CA ARG A 43 0.60 9.54 19.30
C ARG A 43 1.53 10.66 19.76
N SER A 44 2.22 10.43 20.87
CA SER A 44 3.28 11.31 21.32
C SER A 44 4.45 11.31 20.34
N VAL A 45 5.21 12.40 20.34
CA VAL A 45 6.49 12.46 19.64
C VAL A 45 7.46 11.40 20.16
N VAL A 46 8.34 10.93 19.27
CA VAL A 46 9.36 9.93 19.53
C VAL A 46 10.66 10.59 19.99
N GLY A 47 10.93 11.81 19.55
CA GLY A 47 12.13 12.57 19.89
C GLY A 47 12.27 12.84 21.40
N GLU A 48 13.51 12.91 21.87
CA GLU A 48 13.82 13.26 23.25
C GLU A 48 13.46 14.72 23.54
N LEU A 49 12.62 14.89 24.55
CA LEU A 49 12.12 16.19 25.01
C LEU A 49 12.92 16.69 26.20
N TYR A 50 13.18 18.00 26.23
CA TYR A 50 13.93 18.66 27.28
C TYR A 50 13.12 19.76 27.97
N LYS A 51 13.09 19.74 29.31
CA LYS A 51 12.39 20.72 30.19
C LYS A 51 10.88 20.84 29.94
N LEU A 52 10.20 19.71 29.79
CA LEU A 52 8.74 19.63 29.70
C LEU A 52 8.19 18.73 30.81
N ASP A 53 7.08 19.12 31.42
CA ASP A 53 6.49 18.41 32.57
C ASP A 53 5.92 17.03 32.18
N ASP A 54 5.31 16.93 30.99
CA ASP A 54 4.61 15.72 30.51
C ASP A 54 5.12 15.28 29.12
N PRO A 55 6.33 14.70 28.99
CA PRO A 55 6.90 14.35 27.69
C PRO A 55 6.08 13.31 26.91
N ASP A 56 5.46 12.35 27.61
CA ASP A 56 4.69 11.25 27.00
C ASP A 56 3.35 11.69 26.39
N GLN A 57 2.95 12.96 26.59
CA GLN A 57 1.69 13.51 26.10
C GLN A 57 1.89 14.62 25.08
N VAL A 58 3.11 14.89 24.63
CA VAL A 58 3.39 15.95 23.65
C VAL A 58 3.13 15.44 22.22
N GLY A 59 2.22 16.09 21.51
CA GLY A 59 1.92 15.79 20.11
C GLY A 59 2.87 16.50 19.12
N GLY A 60 3.57 17.54 19.56
CA GLY A 60 4.56 18.23 18.76
C GLY A 60 5.40 19.21 19.56
N PHE A 61 6.60 19.49 19.09
CA PHE A 61 7.50 20.45 19.72
C PHE A 61 8.44 21.12 18.73
N PHE A 62 9.05 22.21 19.16
CA PHE A 62 10.26 22.73 18.52
C PHE A 62 11.30 23.09 19.59
N ARG A 63 12.56 23.00 19.21
CA ARG A 63 13.67 23.21 20.14
C ARG A 63 14.02 24.68 20.25
N GLN A 64 14.11 25.18 21.49
CA GLN A 64 14.65 26.51 21.81
C GLN A 64 15.91 26.37 22.67
N ALA A 65 16.64 27.47 22.85
CA ALA A 65 17.87 27.48 23.64
C ALA A 65 17.62 27.16 25.14
N ASP A 66 16.45 27.50 25.67
CA ASP A 66 16.12 27.35 27.09
C ASP A 66 15.19 26.15 27.39
N GLY A 67 14.88 25.32 26.40
CA GLY A 67 13.97 24.19 26.55
C GLY A 67 13.23 23.87 25.25
N ASP A 68 12.62 22.69 25.18
CA ASP A 68 11.71 22.39 24.08
C ASP A 68 10.35 23.02 24.36
N PHE A 69 9.73 23.60 23.33
CA PHE A 69 8.42 24.23 23.42
C PHE A 69 7.35 23.28 22.87
N SER A 70 6.41 22.87 23.71
CA SER A 70 5.31 21.98 23.34
C SER A 70 4.23 22.73 22.56
N LEU A 71 3.90 22.20 21.39
CA LEU A 71 2.89 22.72 20.46
C LEU A 71 1.47 22.29 20.81
N GLY A 72 1.31 21.39 21.77
CA GLY A 72 0.03 20.82 22.20
C GLY A 72 0.16 19.38 22.66
N LYS A 73 -0.84 18.92 23.41
CA LYS A 73 -0.94 17.52 23.82
C LYS A 73 -1.52 16.65 22.70
N VAL A 74 -1.18 15.36 22.75
CA VAL A 74 -1.71 14.36 21.82
C VAL A 74 -3.23 14.40 21.84
N ASN A 75 -3.81 14.58 20.66
CA ASN A 75 -5.23 14.41 20.45
C ASN A 75 -5.44 13.31 19.42
N THR A 76 -6.55 12.58 19.55
CA THR A 76 -6.98 11.52 18.65
C THR A 76 -8.33 11.80 18.02
N ASN A 77 -9.02 12.86 18.48
CA ASN A 77 -10.30 13.28 17.96
C ASN A 77 -10.11 14.07 16.66
N LEU A 78 -10.51 13.45 15.55
CA LEU A 78 -10.55 14.08 14.24
C LEU A 78 -11.91 14.76 14.04
N THR A 79 -11.88 15.97 13.50
CA THR A 79 -13.08 16.73 13.12
C THR A 79 -12.98 17.14 11.65
N LEU A 80 -14.08 17.64 11.08
CA LEU A 80 -14.05 18.22 9.75
C LEU A 80 -13.91 19.74 9.84
N SER A 81 -13.08 20.28 8.96
CA SER A 81 -13.07 21.70 8.69
C SER A 81 -14.42 22.13 8.12
N PRO A 82 -15.15 23.06 8.76
CA PRO A 82 -16.47 23.49 8.29
C PRO A 82 -16.43 24.24 6.95
N MET A 83 -15.25 24.70 6.53
CA MET A 83 -15.06 25.45 5.28
C MET A 83 -14.65 24.56 4.12
N THR A 84 -13.80 23.56 4.37
CA THR A 84 -13.18 22.72 3.31
C THR A 84 -13.67 21.28 3.30
N ASN A 85 -14.41 20.84 4.33
CA ASN A 85 -14.81 19.44 4.55
C ASN A 85 -13.63 18.45 4.59
N GLU A 86 -12.44 18.95 4.91
CA GLU A 86 -11.24 18.14 5.07
C GLU A 86 -11.07 17.72 6.54
N PRO A 87 -10.50 16.53 6.81
CA PRO A 87 -10.20 16.11 8.17
C PRO A 87 -9.15 17.04 8.80
N MET A 88 -9.37 17.38 10.06
CA MET A 88 -8.50 18.24 10.86
C MET A 88 -8.38 17.71 12.29
N ILE A 89 -7.27 18.04 12.94
CA ILE A 89 -7.03 17.74 14.36
C ILE A 89 -6.55 18.99 15.07
N ILE A 90 -6.99 19.17 16.31
CA ILE A 90 -6.60 20.31 17.16
C ILE A 90 -5.92 19.77 18.40
N MET A 91 -4.64 20.07 18.57
CA MET A 91 -3.85 19.78 19.76
C MET A 91 -3.87 21.00 20.68
N THR A 92 -4.22 20.82 21.94
CA THR A 92 -4.31 21.90 22.95
C THR A 92 -3.50 21.55 24.20
N GLY A 93 -3.29 22.51 25.10
CA GLY A 93 -2.59 22.26 26.36
C GLY A 93 -1.08 22.09 26.21
N GLY A 94 -0.46 22.78 25.25
CA GLY A 94 1.00 22.84 25.10
C GLY A 94 1.67 23.74 26.15
N SER A 95 2.86 24.23 25.84
CA SER A 95 3.62 25.14 26.71
C SER A 95 2.90 26.48 26.90
N SER A 96 3.14 27.17 28.02
CA SER A 96 2.60 28.51 28.26
C SER A 96 3.06 29.50 27.17
N CYS A 97 2.13 30.32 26.68
CA CYS A 97 2.44 31.31 25.65
C CYS A 97 3.41 32.37 26.19
N PRO A 98 4.39 32.85 25.40
CA PRO A 98 5.31 33.89 25.86
C PRO A 98 4.60 35.23 26.15
N GLY A 99 3.57 35.57 25.37
CA GLY A 99 2.80 36.81 25.55
C GLY A 99 1.73 36.75 26.64
N ASN A 100 1.26 35.57 27.04
CA ASN A 100 0.28 35.40 28.11
C ASN A 100 0.43 34.02 28.79
N PRO A 101 0.97 33.95 30.01
CA PRO A 101 1.22 32.68 30.68
C PRO A 101 -0.05 31.90 31.07
N GLU A 102 -1.23 32.55 31.11
CA GLU A 102 -2.50 31.86 31.37
C GLU A 102 -3.02 31.10 30.15
N GLN A 103 -2.47 31.35 28.96
CA GLN A 103 -2.81 30.64 27.74
C GLN A 103 -1.75 29.59 27.43
N THR A 104 -2.22 28.44 26.94
CA THR A 104 -1.36 27.34 26.50
C THR A 104 -1.31 27.29 24.97
N ALA A 105 -0.16 26.88 24.44
CA ALA A 105 0.00 26.67 23.01
C ALA A 105 -0.97 25.64 22.45
N SER A 106 -1.40 25.90 21.21
CA SER A 106 -2.29 25.03 20.48
C SER A 106 -1.90 24.96 19.02
N THR A 107 -2.19 23.81 18.41
CA THR A 107 -1.85 23.54 17.03
C THR A 107 -3.03 22.92 16.31
N ALA A 108 -3.39 23.47 15.17
CA ALA A 108 -4.37 22.89 14.26
C ALA A 108 -3.64 22.33 13.03
N ILE A 109 -3.90 21.06 12.71
CA ILE A 109 -3.37 20.42 11.51
C ILE A 109 -4.56 20.07 10.61
N ARG A 110 -4.53 20.58 9.37
CA ARG A 110 -5.49 20.25 8.33
C ARG A 110 -4.88 19.22 7.37
N PHE A 111 -5.57 18.11 7.15
CA PHE A 111 -5.10 17.03 6.29
C PHE A 111 -5.77 17.12 4.92
N ILE A 112 -4.96 17.22 3.86
CA ILE A 112 -5.42 17.39 2.48
C ILE A 112 -5.15 16.08 1.73
N CYS A 113 -6.18 15.54 1.07
CA CYS A 113 -6.05 14.32 0.27
C CYS A 113 -5.16 14.58 -0.95
N SER A 114 -4.00 13.93 -0.97
CA SER A 114 -3.05 13.96 -2.08
C SER A 114 -2.68 12.52 -2.48
N PRO A 115 -3.33 11.93 -3.51
CA PRO A 115 -3.07 10.55 -3.93
C PRO A 115 -1.66 10.31 -4.45
N SER A 116 -0.94 11.37 -4.86
CA SER A 116 0.42 11.29 -5.39
C SER A 116 1.50 11.13 -4.31
N ASP A 117 1.19 11.44 -3.05
CA ASP A 117 2.18 11.45 -1.96
C ASP A 117 2.27 10.10 -1.26
N PHE A 118 2.92 9.13 -1.91
CA PHE A 118 3.03 7.74 -1.41
C PHE A 118 3.76 7.61 -0.06
N ASN A 119 4.60 8.57 0.32
CA ASN A 119 5.39 8.54 1.57
C ASN A 119 4.71 9.28 2.74
N ALA A 120 3.39 9.22 2.84
CA ALA A 120 2.57 9.91 3.86
C ALA A 120 2.68 11.45 3.91
N GLY A 121 3.53 12.05 3.07
CA GLY A 121 3.75 13.50 2.99
C GLY A 121 4.48 14.08 4.21
N LYS A 122 4.56 15.41 4.24
CA LYS A 122 5.12 16.16 5.37
C LYS A 122 4.21 17.33 5.75
N PRO A 123 4.12 17.69 7.04
CA PRO A 123 3.42 18.88 7.46
C PRO A 123 4.17 20.14 6.99
N ILE A 124 3.39 21.17 6.66
CA ILE A 124 3.85 22.49 6.25
C ILE A 124 3.21 23.52 7.18
N LEU A 125 4.01 24.35 7.84
CA LEU A 125 3.48 25.44 8.67
C LEU A 125 2.96 26.55 7.75
N VAL A 126 1.68 26.86 7.86
CA VAL A 126 1.00 27.88 7.07
C VAL A 126 0.95 29.21 7.82
N ALA A 127 0.69 29.16 9.12
CA ALA A 127 0.62 30.35 9.95
C ALA A 127 1.02 30.06 11.39
N SER A 128 1.65 31.05 12.02
CA SER A 128 1.94 31.08 13.44
C SER A 128 1.46 32.42 14.00
N LEU A 129 0.58 32.38 15.01
CA LEU A 129 -0.07 33.56 15.56
C LEU A 129 0.18 33.67 17.08
N PRO A 130 0.41 34.87 17.62
CA PRO A 130 0.73 36.11 16.89
C PRO A 130 2.09 36.03 16.14
N PRO A 131 2.37 36.95 15.18
CA PRO A 131 3.65 36.94 14.44
C PRO A 131 4.88 37.17 15.33
N GLN A 132 4.70 37.90 16.41
CA GLN A 132 5.66 38.02 17.51
C GLN A 132 5.18 37.08 18.61
N ASP A 133 6.08 36.27 19.18
CA ASP A 133 5.75 35.30 20.24
C ASP A 133 4.62 34.33 19.85
N PRO A 134 4.82 33.51 18.80
CA PRO A 134 3.78 32.62 18.30
C PRO A 134 3.36 31.60 19.36
N CYS A 135 2.05 31.42 19.50
CA CYS A 135 1.47 30.44 20.42
C CYS A 135 0.41 29.54 19.78
N GLN A 136 -0.16 29.96 18.66
CA GLN A 136 -1.11 29.18 17.86
C GLN A 136 -0.46 28.85 16.53
N PHE A 137 -0.43 27.57 16.18
CA PHE A 137 0.21 27.09 14.96
C PHE A 137 -0.79 26.40 14.05
N TYR A 138 -0.71 26.68 12.76
CA TYR A 138 -1.56 26.11 11.73
C TYR A 138 -0.71 25.38 10.72
N PHE A 139 -0.90 24.07 10.61
CA PHE A 139 -0.21 23.22 9.65
C PHE A 139 -1.18 22.68 8.61
N GLU A 140 -0.67 22.54 7.39
CA GLU A 140 -1.30 21.76 6.33
C GLU A 140 -0.47 20.52 6.07
N TRP A 141 -1.14 19.40 5.84
CA TRP A 141 -0.48 18.12 5.62
C TRP A 141 -1.10 17.40 4.44
N ASN A 142 -0.38 17.42 3.33
CA ASN A 142 -0.77 16.71 2.12
C ASN A 142 -0.42 15.24 2.26
N THR A 143 -1.40 14.35 2.21
CA THR A 143 -1.18 12.92 2.41
C THR A 143 -2.26 12.10 1.72
N HIS A 144 -1.89 10.95 1.18
CA HIS A 144 -2.83 10.00 0.59
C HIS A 144 -3.76 9.36 1.65
N LEU A 145 -3.34 9.37 2.93
CA LEU A 145 -4.11 8.81 4.04
C LEU A 145 -5.34 9.66 4.41
N ALA A 146 -5.34 10.93 4.02
CA ALA A 146 -6.48 11.83 4.20
C ALA A 146 -7.56 11.65 3.13
N CYS A 147 -7.37 10.72 2.20
CA CYS A 147 -8.34 10.46 1.15
C CYS A 147 -9.55 9.69 1.68
N PRO A 148 -10.77 10.14 1.37
CA PRO A 148 -11.99 9.52 1.86
C PRO A 148 -12.11 8.11 1.31
N THR A 149 -12.25 7.14 2.19
CA THR A 149 -12.62 5.76 1.82
C THR A 149 -14.11 5.60 2.07
N ASN A 150 -14.86 5.12 1.08
CA ASN A 150 -16.28 4.83 1.27
C ASN A 150 -16.50 3.31 1.12
N PRO A 151 -16.33 2.54 2.22
CA PRO A 151 -16.42 1.08 2.17
C PRO A 151 -17.78 0.60 1.68
N LYS A 152 -18.86 1.38 1.88
CA LYS A 152 -20.19 1.07 1.35
C LYS A 152 -20.23 1.16 -0.17
N ARG A 153 -19.70 2.23 -0.76
CA ARG A 153 -19.64 2.37 -2.23
C ARG A 153 -18.68 1.39 -2.90
N GLU A 154 -17.59 1.02 -2.23
CA GLU A 154 -16.66 0.01 -2.74
C GLU A 154 -17.32 -1.38 -2.84
N LEU A 155 -18.14 -1.75 -1.85
CA LEU A 155 -18.92 -2.99 -1.90
C LEU A 155 -19.97 -2.97 -3.02
N GLU A 156 -20.69 -1.86 -3.19
CA GLU A 156 -21.68 -1.70 -4.28
C GLU A 156 -21.03 -1.81 -5.67
N THR A 157 -19.88 -1.18 -5.85
CA THR A 157 -19.10 -1.25 -7.09
C THR A 157 -18.62 -2.68 -7.35
N SER A 158 -18.23 -3.41 -6.31
CA SER A 158 -17.81 -4.81 -6.41
C SER A 158 -18.95 -5.72 -6.87
N HIS A 159 -20.19 -5.49 -6.42
CA HIS A 159 -21.35 -6.25 -6.88
C HIS A 159 -21.60 -6.09 -8.39
N TYR A 160 -21.41 -4.89 -8.94
CA TYR A 160 -21.53 -4.64 -10.38
C TYR A 160 -20.52 -5.47 -11.17
N TYR A 161 -19.25 -5.47 -10.78
CA TYR A 161 -18.21 -6.24 -11.46
C TYR A 161 -18.42 -7.75 -11.35
N ILE A 162 -18.86 -8.25 -10.19
CA ILE A 162 -19.21 -9.67 -10.02
C ILE A 162 -20.38 -10.05 -10.94
N ALA A 163 -21.44 -9.24 -10.97
CA ALA A 163 -22.59 -9.48 -11.84
C ALA A 163 -22.19 -9.45 -13.32
N PHE A 164 -21.38 -8.48 -13.74
CA PHE A 164 -20.87 -8.38 -15.11
C PHE A 164 -19.99 -9.58 -15.48
N GLY A 165 -19.08 -10.01 -14.59
CA GLY A 165 -18.24 -11.18 -14.78
C GLY A 165 -19.06 -12.47 -14.93
N ALA A 166 -20.11 -12.64 -14.12
CA ALA A 166 -21.02 -13.79 -14.22
C ALA A 166 -21.77 -13.80 -15.56
N ILE A 167 -22.26 -12.65 -16.03
CA ILE A 167 -22.93 -12.53 -17.33
C ILE A 167 -21.97 -12.89 -18.48
N LEU A 168 -20.74 -12.36 -18.46
CA LEU A 168 -19.74 -12.69 -19.47
C LEU A 168 -19.38 -14.18 -19.47
N ALA A 169 -19.26 -14.81 -18.30
CA ALA A 169 -19.01 -16.24 -18.19
C ALA A 169 -20.16 -17.07 -18.77
N ILE A 170 -21.42 -16.69 -18.51
CA ILE A 170 -22.59 -17.35 -19.09
C ILE A 170 -22.62 -17.18 -20.62
N ILE A 171 -22.35 -15.98 -21.13
CA ILE A 171 -22.27 -15.73 -22.58
C ILE A 171 -21.16 -16.59 -23.20
N PHE A 172 -19.99 -16.65 -22.56
CA PHE A 172 -18.88 -17.47 -23.04
C PHE A 172 -19.23 -18.96 -23.03
N LEU A 173 -19.82 -19.48 -21.95
CA LEU A 173 -20.22 -20.89 -21.84
C LEU A 173 -21.33 -21.26 -22.84
N THR A 174 -22.31 -20.38 -23.04
CA THR A 174 -23.38 -20.61 -24.02
C THR A 174 -22.88 -20.52 -25.45
N TRP A 175 -22.02 -19.55 -25.78
CA TRP A 175 -21.38 -19.44 -27.09
C TRP A 175 -20.44 -20.62 -27.36
N PHE A 176 -19.50 -20.90 -26.44
CA PHE A 176 -18.53 -21.99 -26.58
C PHE A 176 -19.22 -23.36 -26.60
N GLY A 177 -20.17 -23.60 -25.68
CA GLY A 177 -20.98 -24.81 -25.64
C GLY A 177 -21.87 -24.99 -26.86
N GLY A 178 -22.53 -23.91 -27.30
CA GLY A 178 -23.36 -23.93 -28.50
C GLY A 178 -22.56 -24.22 -29.77
N VAL A 179 -21.43 -23.54 -29.97
CA VAL A 179 -20.57 -23.75 -31.14
C VAL A 179 -19.91 -25.14 -31.13
N THR A 180 -19.46 -25.64 -29.98
CA THR A 180 -18.92 -27.00 -29.86
C THR A 180 -19.96 -28.06 -30.20
N LEU A 181 -21.18 -27.92 -29.68
CA LEU A 181 -22.28 -28.83 -29.97
C LEU A 181 -22.69 -28.76 -31.45
N TYR A 182 -22.77 -27.55 -32.01
CA TYR A 182 -23.07 -27.33 -33.43
C TYR A 182 -22.02 -27.99 -34.36
N ASN A 183 -20.74 -27.77 -34.08
CA ASN A 183 -19.63 -28.37 -34.83
C ASN A 183 -19.65 -29.91 -34.77
N ARG A 184 -20.09 -30.47 -33.65
CA ARG A 184 -20.18 -31.91 -33.44
C ARG A 184 -21.40 -32.53 -34.14
N LEU A 185 -22.58 -31.94 -33.95
CA LEU A 185 -23.84 -32.54 -34.41
C LEU A 185 -24.12 -32.29 -35.88
N HIS A 186 -23.95 -31.06 -36.35
CA HIS A 186 -24.27 -30.70 -37.74
C HIS A 186 -23.07 -30.86 -38.68
N LEU A 187 -21.89 -30.40 -38.26
CA LEU A 187 -20.69 -30.44 -39.10
C LEU A 187 -19.88 -31.74 -38.98
N LYS A 188 -20.26 -32.66 -38.07
CA LYS A 188 -19.61 -33.95 -37.79
C LYS A 188 -18.08 -33.88 -37.61
N ARG A 189 -17.56 -32.73 -37.17
CA ARG A 189 -16.12 -32.54 -36.89
C ARG A 189 -15.72 -33.36 -35.67
N ARG A 190 -14.51 -33.94 -35.69
CA ARG A 190 -13.97 -34.80 -34.63
C ARG A 190 -12.63 -34.27 -34.14
N GLY A 191 -12.27 -34.58 -32.90
CA GLY A 191 -11.02 -34.14 -32.27
C GLY A 191 -11.02 -32.65 -31.92
N LEU A 192 -9.84 -32.02 -31.86
CA LEU A 192 -9.67 -30.61 -31.48
C LEU A 192 -10.41 -29.61 -32.37
N SER A 193 -10.77 -30.00 -33.59
CA SER A 193 -11.54 -29.19 -34.54
C SER A 193 -13.00 -28.92 -34.12
N GLN A 194 -13.46 -29.55 -33.02
CA GLN A 194 -14.79 -29.32 -32.46
C GLN A 194 -14.87 -28.07 -31.58
N PHE A 195 -13.76 -27.62 -30.99
CA PHE A 195 -13.73 -26.44 -30.13
C PHE A 195 -13.44 -25.17 -30.95
N PRO A 196 -14.17 -24.05 -30.73
CA PRO A 196 -13.87 -22.77 -31.36
C PRO A 196 -12.66 -22.11 -30.70
N LEU A 197 -11.50 -22.76 -30.82
CA LEU A 197 -10.24 -22.19 -30.37
C LEU A 197 -9.69 -21.28 -31.47
N PRO A 198 -9.26 -20.05 -31.17
CA PRO A 198 -8.55 -19.24 -32.14
C PRO A 198 -7.28 -19.98 -32.59
N SER A 199 -7.02 -19.99 -33.89
CA SER A 199 -5.82 -20.59 -34.44
C SER A 199 -4.61 -19.76 -34.04
N PHE A 200 -3.94 -20.15 -32.97
CA PHE A 200 -2.66 -19.56 -32.57
C PHE A 200 -1.59 -19.98 -33.58
N HIS A 201 -1.32 -19.12 -34.55
CA HIS A 201 -0.23 -19.32 -35.52
C HIS A 201 1.07 -18.92 -34.83
N PHE A 202 1.73 -19.85 -34.15
CA PHE A 202 3.07 -19.61 -33.66
C PHE A 202 4.01 -19.48 -34.87
N PRO A 203 4.73 -18.36 -35.06
CA PRO A 203 5.75 -18.29 -36.09
C PRO A 203 6.81 -19.36 -35.79
N SER A 204 7.12 -20.20 -36.77
CA SER A 204 8.21 -21.15 -36.65
C SER A 204 9.51 -20.37 -36.54
N ILE A 205 10.14 -20.40 -35.36
CA ILE A 205 11.49 -19.92 -35.18
C ILE A 205 12.40 -20.87 -35.97
N SER A 206 12.80 -20.46 -37.17
CA SER A 206 13.86 -21.13 -37.92
C SER A 206 15.20 -20.78 -37.26
N LEU A 207 15.76 -21.73 -36.50
CA LEU A 207 17.15 -21.64 -36.09
C LEU A 207 18.03 -21.75 -37.35
N PRO A 208 19.02 -20.87 -37.56
CA PRO A 208 19.90 -20.96 -38.71
C PRO A 208 20.67 -22.28 -38.67
N SER A 209 20.59 -23.03 -39.76
CA SER A 209 21.40 -24.22 -40.00
C SER A 209 22.87 -23.81 -40.03
N ARG A 210 23.58 -24.05 -38.93
CA ARG A 210 25.03 -23.93 -38.86
C ARG A 210 25.64 -25.05 -39.71
N ASN A 211 26.16 -24.67 -40.88
CA ASN A 211 27.03 -25.53 -41.70
C ASN A 211 28.12 -26.13 -40.80
N SER A 212 28.13 -27.46 -40.67
CA SER A 212 29.23 -28.20 -40.06
C SER A 212 29.74 -29.19 -41.10
N GLY A 213 30.84 -28.81 -41.75
CA GLY A 213 31.72 -29.77 -42.41
C GLY A 213 32.48 -30.55 -41.34
N GLU A 214 32.32 -31.87 -41.41
CA GLU A 214 33.26 -32.95 -41.07
C GLU A 214 34.27 -32.74 -39.91
N GLN A 215 34.07 -33.44 -38.79
CA GLN A 215 35.02 -34.46 -38.27
C GLN A 215 34.49 -35.17 -37.01
N SER A 216 34.93 -36.42 -36.87
CA SER A 216 34.33 -37.54 -36.13
C SER A 216 34.56 -37.55 -34.60
N GLY A 217 33.54 -38.02 -33.86
CA GLY A 217 33.59 -38.30 -32.41
C GLY A 217 32.33 -39.07 -31.94
N PRO A 218 32.37 -39.82 -30.82
CA PRO A 218 31.86 -41.20 -30.76
C PRO A 218 30.37 -41.39 -30.41
N SER A 219 29.89 -42.53 -30.91
CA SER A 219 28.56 -43.13 -30.80
C SER A 219 28.12 -43.46 -29.37
N TRP A 220 26.90 -43.04 -29.00
CA TRP A 220 26.08 -43.70 -27.98
C TRP A 220 24.61 -43.77 -28.43
N GLY A 221 24.21 -44.97 -28.87
CA GLY A 221 22.98 -45.67 -28.48
C GLY A 221 21.61 -45.00 -28.68
N SER A 222 20.91 -45.42 -29.72
CA SER A 222 19.49 -45.16 -29.99
C SER A 222 18.54 -45.77 -28.96
N TRP A 223 17.64 -44.98 -28.37
CA TRP A 223 16.45 -45.50 -27.69
C TRP A 223 15.21 -45.31 -28.56
N ARG A 224 14.81 -46.41 -29.23
CA ARG A 224 13.50 -46.54 -29.87
C ARG A 224 12.43 -46.66 -28.77
N ARG A 225 11.43 -45.77 -28.76
CA ARG A 225 10.20 -46.02 -27.99
C ARG A 225 9.28 -46.94 -28.78
N ARG A 226 9.08 -48.16 -28.29
CA ARG A 226 8.08 -49.11 -28.75
C ARG A 226 6.87 -49.04 -27.82
N SER A 227 5.68 -48.92 -28.39
CA SER A 227 4.39 -49.10 -27.72
C SER A 227 4.14 -50.58 -27.43
N ASN A 228 3.65 -50.93 -26.23
CA ASN A 228 2.44 -51.74 -25.99
C ASN A 228 2.20 -52.07 -24.49
N ARG A 229 0.98 -51.74 -24.03
CA ARG A 229 -0.05 -52.58 -23.36
C ARG A 229 0.25 -53.40 -22.07
N SER A 230 -0.76 -53.31 -21.18
CA SER A 230 -1.12 -54.17 -20.01
C SER A 230 -0.25 -53.97 -18.77
N GLY A 231 -0.76 -53.95 -17.53
CA GLY A 231 -2.09 -54.12 -16.95
C GLY A 231 -1.88 -54.27 -15.44
N GLY A 232 -2.92 -54.03 -14.63
CA GLY A 232 -3.02 -54.63 -13.30
C GLY A 232 -2.63 -53.79 -12.07
N TYR A 233 -3.67 -53.39 -11.34
CA TYR A 233 -3.89 -53.42 -9.88
C TYR A 233 -2.97 -52.70 -8.86
N ASP A 234 -3.70 -51.97 -8.01
CA ASP A 234 -3.63 -51.86 -6.53
C ASP A 234 -2.70 -50.86 -5.81
N ARG A 235 -3.41 -49.86 -5.24
CA ARG A 235 -3.32 -49.23 -3.90
C ARG A 235 -2.18 -49.67 -2.96
N VAL A 236 -1.53 -48.68 -2.32
CA VAL A 236 -1.34 -48.45 -0.85
C VAL A 236 -0.85 -46.98 -0.70
N ARG A 237 -1.65 -46.03 -0.19
CA ARG A 237 -1.74 -45.49 1.20
C ARG A 237 -0.42 -44.92 1.80
N ALA A 238 -0.47 -43.61 2.02
CA ALA A 238 0.15 -42.73 3.02
C ALA A 238 1.33 -43.22 3.87
N GLU A 239 2.35 -42.38 4.00
CA GLU A 239 2.66 -41.72 5.27
C GLU A 239 3.58 -40.50 5.08
N GLU A 240 3.60 -39.71 6.15
CA GLU A 240 3.91 -38.29 6.33
C GLU A 240 5.39 -38.13 6.73
N HIS A 241 6.03 -37.02 6.36
CA HIS A 241 7.17 -36.50 7.13
C HIS A 241 7.38 -35.01 6.87
N ASP A 242 7.33 -34.26 7.97
CA ASP A 242 7.56 -32.82 8.09
C ASP A 242 9.07 -32.45 8.12
N GLU A 243 9.26 -31.13 8.06
CA GLU A 243 10.34 -30.30 8.62
C GLU A 243 11.40 -29.70 7.66
N GLU A 244 11.19 -28.40 7.44
CA GLU A 244 12.07 -27.25 7.69
C GLU A 244 13.47 -27.09 7.04
N GLN A 245 13.64 -25.85 6.53
CA GLN A 245 14.72 -24.89 6.81
C GLN A 245 15.81 -24.58 5.76
N GLU A 246 15.94 -23.26 5.59
CA GLU A 246 17.08 -22.44 5.11
C GLU A 246 17.52 -22.57 3.64
N GLY A 247 17.91 -21.52 2.92
CA GLY A 247 18.15 -20.13 3.27
C GLY A 247 18.84 -19.42 2.08
N PHE A 248 18.67 -18.10 2.06
CA PHE A 248 19.64 -17.07 1.64
C PHE A 248 20.34 -17.04 0.26
N ALA A 249 20.24 -15.83 -0.32
CA ALA A 249 21.28 -14.99 -0.93
C ALA A 249 21.41 -14.91 -2.46
N ALA A 250 21.18 -13.69 -2.97
CA ALA A 250 22.03 -12.96 -3.92
C ALA A 250 21.57 -11.48 -3.87
N ARG A 251 22.26 -10.53 -3.21
CA ARG A 251 23.52 -9.85 -3.58
C ARG A 251 23.62 -9.50 -5.08
N PHE A 252 23.42 -8.22 -5.39
CA PHE A 252 23.99 -7.58 -6.58
C PHE A 252 24.65 -6.27 -6.14
N SER A 253 25.98 -6.23 -6.23
CA SER A 253 26.80 -5.03 -6.25
C SER A 253 27.39 -4.94 -7.64
N LEU A 254 27.29 -3.77 -8.29
CA LEU A 254 28.25 -3.40 -9.31
C LEU A 254 28.82 -2.02 -8.96
N GLU A 255 30.13 -2.09 -8.79
CA GLU A 255 31.13 -1.05 -8.69
C GLU A 255 31.16 -0.21 -9.98
N GLU A 256 31.26 1.11 -9.85
CA GLU A 256 31.74 1.96 -10.95
C GLU A 256 32.92 2.77 -10.40
N ARG A 257 34.10 2.49 -10.96
CA ARG A 257 35.39 3.07 -10.61
C ARG A 257 35.72 4.18 -11.61
N VAL A 258 36.14 5.29 -11.03
CA VAL A 258 36.76 6.51 -11.57
C VAL A 258 37.84 6.23 -12.62
N ASP A 259 37.80 6.98 -13.73
CA ASP A 259 38.82 7.96 -14.15
C ASP A 259 38.21 8.97 -15.14
#